data_AF-A0AAD2FE20-F1
#
_entry.id   AF-A0AAD2FE20-F1
#
_cell.length_a   1.000
_cell.length_b   1.000
_cell.length_c   1.000
_cell.angle_alpha   90.00
_cell.angle_beta   90.00
_cell.angle_gamma   90.00
#
_symmetry.space_group_name_H-M   'P 1'
#
loop_
_entity.id
_entity.type
_entity.pdbx_description
1 polymer ?
#
loop_
_entity_poly.entity_id
_entity_poly.type
_entity_poly.pdbx_seq_one_letter_code
_entity_poly.pdbx_strand_id
1 'polypeptide(L)'
;MKADYEEHNAILIACCMMKIKAKFDTEEGLNFIQQYYINQGLKKFGDDGKDAVDKELRQMLLRDCFTPKFVRDMTASEQKKTRSAMMLLAEKQFEKTIIGCLVYQGVGTREWLL
;
A
#
# COMPACT_ATOMS: atom_id res chain seq x y z
N MET A 1 31.55 -10.94 4.72
CA MET A 1 31.30 -11.73 5.93
C MET A 1 30.16 -12.67 5.63
N LYS A 2 30.42 -13.95 5.34
CA LYS A 2 29.36 -14.95 5.18
C LYS A 2 28.92 -15.33 6.59
N ALA A 3 27.65 -15.14 6.91
CA ALA A 3 27.08 -15.64 8.15
C ALA A 3 26.88 -17.14 7.95
N ASP A 4 27.93 -17.92 8.23
CA ASP A 4 27.83 -19.38 8.24
C ASP A 4 27.09 -19.75 9.54
N TYR A 5 25.80 -20.09 9.39
CA TYR A 5 25.01 -20.58 10.51
C TYR A 5 25.55 -21.95 10.91
N GLU A 6 25.92 -22.12 12.18
CA GLU A 6 26.26 -23.43 12.72
C GLU A 6 25.10 -24.43 12.51
N GLU A 7 25.42 -25.70 12.25
CA GLU A 7 24.47 -26.75 11.84
C GLU A 7 23.26 -26.88 12.79
N HIS A 8 23.49 -26.76 14.10
CA HIS A 8 22.43 -26.79 15.12
C HIS A 8 21.49 -25.57 15.05
N ASN A 9 22.03 -24.40 14.72
CA ASN A 9 21.24 -23.17 14.55
C ASN A 9 20.45 -23.21 13.24
N ALA A 10 21.02 -23.80 12.19
CA ALA A 10 20.34 -23.98 10.91
C ALA A 10 19.07 -24.84 11.06
N ILE A 11 19.15 -25.94 11.84
CA ILE A 11 17.99 -26.79 12.12
C ILE A 11 16.92 -26.04 12.92
N LEU A 12 17.32 -25.27 13.94
CA LEU A 12 16.40 -24.46 14.74
C LEU A 12 15.67 -23.41 13.89
N ILE A 13 16.40 -22.71 13.03
CA ILE A 13 15.85 -21.73 12.09
C ILE A 13 14.89 -22.43 11.11
N ALA A 14 15.28 -23.54 10.52
CA ALA A 14 14.43 -24.31 9.61
C ALA A 14 13.13 -24.77 10.31
N CYS A 15 13.23 -25.25 11.56
CA CYS A 15 12.09 -25.68 12.36
C CYS A 15 11.14 -24.50 12.68
N CYS A 16 11.68 -23.32 13.00
CA CYS A 16 10.91 -22.09 13.19
C CYS A 16 10.21 -21.66 11.89
N MET A 17 10.93 -21.67 10.75
CA MET A 17 10.37 -21.34 9.44
C MET A 17 9.24 -22.29 9.05
N MET A 18 9.39 -23.60 9.30
CA MET A 18 8.35 -24.58 9.04
C MET A 18 7.11 -24.38 9.93
N LYS A 19 7.29 -24.09 11.21
CA LYS A 19 6.18 -23.80 12.14
C LYS A 19 5.44 -22.52 11.77
N ILE A 20 6.16 -21.49 11.31
CA ILE A 20 5.57 -20.27 10.79
C ILE A 20 4.77 -20.62 9.53
N LYS A 21 5.39 -21.25 8.53
CA LYS A 21 4.71 -21.66 7.29
C LYS A 21 3.44 -22.46 7.56
N ALA A 22 3.51 -23.48 8.43
CA ALA A 22 2.35 -24.31 8.76
C ALA A 22 1.20 -23.54 9.43
N LYS A 23 1.51 -22.47 10.18
CA LYS A 23 0.49 -21.55 10.74
C LYS A 23 -0.11 -20.60 9.72
N PHE A 24 0.57 -20.38 8.59
CA PHE A 24 0.09 -19.53 7.49
C PHE A 24 -0.52 -20.34 6.32
N ASP A 25 -0.28 -21.66 6.26
CA ASP A 25 -0.92 -22.61 5.33
C ASP A 25 -2.35 -22.99 5.76
N THR A 26 -2.83 -22.54 6.92
CA THR A 26 -4.25 -22.66 7.32
C THR A 26 -5.10 -21.61 6.59
N GLU A 27 -6.39 -21.89 6.39
CA GLU A 27 -7.34 -20.92 5.78
C GLU A 27 -7.38 -19.57 6.54
N GLU A 28 -7.03 -19.58 7.84
CA GLU A 28 -6.90 -18.39 8.69
C GLU A 28 -5.72 -17.46 8.31
N GLY A 29 -4.71 -17.97 7.59
CA GLY A 29 -3.55 -17.21 7.14
C GLY A 29 -3.76 -16.44 5.82
N LEU A 30 -4.83 -16.77 5.08
CA LEU A 30 -5.14 -16.17 3.78
C LEU A 30 -6.08 -14.97 3.96
N ASN A 31 -5.51 -13.76 4.04
CA ASN A 31 -6.29 -12.54 4.08
C ASN A 31 -6.49 -11.97 2.67
N PHE A 32 -7.61 -12.32 2.03
CA PHE A 32 -7.99 -11.77 0.73
C PHE A 32 -8.60 -10.38 0.91
N ILE A 33 -7.74 -9.36 0.81
CA ILE A 33 -8.19 -7.96 0.86
C ILE A 33 -8.70 -7.56 -0.53
N GLN A 34 -10.01 -7.43 -0.66
CA GLN A 34 -10.61 -6.89 -1.88
C GLN A 34 -10.49 -5.36 -1.89
N GLN A 35 -9.88 -4.83 -2.94
CA GLN A 35 -9.67 -3.40 -3.14
C GLN A 35 -10.64 -2.84 -4.17
N TYR A 36 -11.13 -1.62 -3.93
CA TYR A 36 -12.03 -0.90 -4.81
C TYR A 36 -11.44 0.46 -5.20
N TYR A 37 -11.66 0.87 -6.44
CA TYR A 37 -11.42 2.25 -6.85
C TYR A 37 -12.26 3.22 -6.02
N ILE A 38 -11.74 4.42 -5.76
CA ILE A 38 -12.41 5.45 -4.95
C ILE A 38 -13.91 5.61 -5.25
N ASN A 39 -14.30 5.66 -6.53
CA ASN A 39 -15.71 5.83 -6.92
C ASN A 39 -16.61 4.67 -6.48
N GLN A 40 -16.10 3.44 -6.50
CA GLN A 40 -16.84 2.25 -6.03
C GLN A 40 -16.70 2.09 -4.51
N GLY A 41 -15.51 2.33 -3.97
CA GLY A 41 -15.23 2.23 -2.54
C GLY A 41 -16.06 3.23 -1.73
N LEU A 42 -16.20 4.48 -2.18
CA LEU A 42 -17.05 5.47 -1.52
C LEU A 42 -18.54 5.08 -1.53
N LYS A 43 -19.03 4.44 -2.60
CA LYS A 43 -20.40 3.91 -2.65
C LYS A 43 -20.59 2.74 -1.68
N LYS A 44 -19.55 1.92 -1.49
CA LYS A 44 -19.58 0.74 -0.63
C LYS A 44 -19.41 1.08 0.86
N PHE A 45 -18.47 1.95 1.18
CA PHE A 45 -18.03 2.25 2.54
C PHE A 45 -18.57 3.57 3.10
N GLY A 46 -19.21 4.41 2.28
CA GLY A 46 -19.87 5.63 2.75
C GLY A 46 -18.90 6.60 3.44
N ASP A 47 -19.27 7.05 4.64
CA ASP A 47 -18.50 8.04 5.41
C ASP A 47 -17.18 7.46 5.95
N ASP A 48 -17.14 6.20 6.38
CA ASP A 48 -15.90 5.52 6.78
C ASP A 48 -14.87 5.49 5.64
N GLY A 49 -15.37 5.37 4.40
CA GLY A 49 -14.56 5.47 3.19
C GLY A 49 -13.96 6.87 3.01
N LYS A 50 -14.72 7.93 3.28
CA LYS A 50 -14.22 9.32 3.20
C LYS A 50 -13.17 9.58 4.28
N ASP A 51 -13.43 9.15 5.51
CA ASP A 51 -12.50 9.29 6.63
C ASP A 51 -11.16 8.57 6.34
N ALA A 52 -11.23 7.39 5.72
CA ALA A 52 -10.05 6.65 5.29
C ALA A 52 -9.24 7.39 4.21
N VAL A 53 -9.90 8.01 3.23
CA VAL A 53 -9.26 8.84 2.20
C VAL A 53 -8.61 10.08 2.83
N ASP A 54 -9.33 10.79 3.69
CA ASP A 54 -8.84 12.01 4.34
C ASP A 54 -7.65 11.70 5.24
N LYS A 55 -7.68 10.58 5.96
CA LYS A 55 -6.56 10.12 6.79
C LYS A 55 -5.30 9.88 5.94
N GLU A 56 -5.42 9.20 4.81
CA GLU A 56 -4.29 8.91 3.92
C GLU A 56 -3.73 10.20 3.30
N LEU A 57 -4.59 11.06 2.73
CA LEU A 57 -4.16 12.34 2.15
C LEU A 57 -3.51 13.25 3.21
N ARG A 58 -4.08 13.30 4.41
CA ARG A 58 -3.52 14.08 5.51
C ARG A 58 -2.14 13.55 5.93
N GLN A 59 -1.92 12.24 5.93
CA GLN A 59 -0.59 11.69 6.21
C GLN A 59 0.45 12.13 5.16
N MET A 60 0.07 12.14 3.89
CA MET A 60 0.96 12.59 2.81
C MET A 60 1.31 14.08 2.92
N LEU A 61 0.33 14.91 3.32
CA LEU A 61 0.55 16.33 3.57
C LEU A 61 1.43 16.55 4.80
N LEU A 62 1.14 15.88 5.92
CA LEU A 62 1.86 16.06 7.18
C LEU A 62 3.31 15.57 7.14
N ARG A 63 3.64 14.66 6.23
CA ARG A 63 5.00 14.16 6.03
C ARG A 63 5.76 14.91 4.94
N ASP A 64 5.21 16.03 4.47
CA ASP A 64 5.74 16.81 3.34
C ASP A 64 5.97 15.95 2.07
N CYS A 65 5.26 14.82 1.93
CA CYS A 65 5.33 13.99 0.73
C CYS A 65 4.67 14.71 -0.45
N PHE A 66 3.58 15.44 -0.19
CA PHE A 66 2.91 16.29 -1.19
C PHE A 66 2.74 17.72 -0.72
N THR A 67 2.82 18.63 -1.67
CA THR A 67 2.41 20.03 -1.50
C THR A 67 1.27 20.31 -2.47
N PRO A 68 0.10 20.79 -1.99
CA PRO A 68 -0.99 21.18 -2.88
C PRO A 68 -0.53 22.27 -3.85
N LYS A 69 -0.70 22.01 -5.15
CA LYS A 69 -0.40 22.97 -6.22
C LYS A 69 -1.53 22.95 -7.23
N PHE A 70 -2.02 24.13 -7.64
CA PHE A 70 -3.02 24.19 -8.70
C PHE A 70 -2.39 23.88 -10.06
N VAL A 71 -3.13 23.19 -10.92
CA VAL A 71 -2.67 22.83 -12.28
C VAL A 71 -2.31 24.06 -13.10
N ARG A 72 -3.05 25.17 -12.93
CA ARG A 72 -2.77 26.45 -13.60
C ARG A 72 -1.43 27.08 -13.22
N ASP A 73 -0.91 26.75 -12.04
CA ASP A 73 0.36 27.26 -11.52
C ASP A 73 1.54 26.33 -11.89
N MET A 74 1.27 25.23 -12.60
CA MET A 74 2.29 24.30 -13.06
C MET A 74 2.89 24.76 -14.38
N THR A 75 4.22 24.68 -14.48
CA THR A 75 4.94 24.87 -15.73
C THR A 75 4.70 23.71 -16.69
N ALA A 76 4.90 23.93 -17.99
CA ALA A 76 4.74 22.88 -19.00
C ALA A 76 5.63 21.64 -18.74
N SER A 77 6.82 21.85 -18.18
CA SER A 77 7.75 20.76 -17.83
C SER A 77 7.26 19.94 -16.64
N GLU A 78 6.70 20.58 -15.61
CA GLU A 78 6.08 19.90 -14.46
C GLU A 78 4.82 19.13 -14.89
N GLN A 79 3.97 19.72 -15.73
CA GLN A 79 2.79 19.04 -16.27
C GLN A 79 3.18 17.76 -17.03
N LYS A 80 4.22 17.82 -17.88
CA LYS A 80 4.71 16.63 -18.61
C LYS A 80 5.23 15.52 -17.69
N LYS A 81 5.78 15.88 -16.53
CA LYS A 81 6.28 14.94 -15.51
C LYS A 81 5.20 14.45 -14.56
N THR A 82 4.02 15.07 -14.57
CA THR A 82 2.92 14.70 -13.69
C THR A 82 2.46 13.28 -14.02
N ARG A 83 2.05 12.55 -12.99
CA ARG A 83 1.51 11.19 -13.10
C ARG A 83 0.15 11.17 -12.43
N SER A 84 -0.79 10.48 -13.07
CA SER A 84 -2.09 10.23 -12.47
C SER A 84 -1.92 9.33 -11.26
N ALA A 85 -2.40 9.79 -10.11
CA ALA A 85 -2.56 8.99 -8.91
C ALA A 85 -4.03 8.56 -8.80
N MET A 86 -4.26 7.42 -8.14
CA MET A 86 -5.58 6.89 -7.86
C MET A 86 -5.64 6.39 -6.42
N MET A 87 -6.81 6.51 -5.80
CA MET A 87 -7.05 6.05 -4.44
C MET A 87 -7.79 4.72 -4.46
N LEU A 88 -7.27 3.74 -3.73
CA LEU A 88 -7.88 2.45 -3.50
C LEU A 88 -8.42 2.38 -2.07
N LEU A 89 -9.62 1.84 -1.93
CA LEU A 89 -10.29 1.61 -0.65
C LEU A 89 -10.44 0.11 -0.40
N ALA A 90 -10.13 -0.33 0.81
CA ALA A 90 -10.30 -1.72 1.20
C ALA A 90 -10.67 -1.83 2.68
N GLU A 91 -11.33 -2.93 3.03
CA GLU A 91 -11.63 -3.26 4.42
C GLU A 91 -10.58 -4.26 4.94
N LYS A 92 -9.95 -3.92 6.06
CA LYS A 92 -9.09 -4.83 6.79
C LYS A 92 -9.97 -5.77 7.61
N GLN A 93 -10.16 -6.99 7.12
CA GLN A 93 -11.17 -7.93 7.66
C GLN A 93 -11.04 -8.19 9.17
N PHE A 94 -9.80 -8.25 9.70
CA PHE A 94 -9.57 -8.51 11.13
C PHE A 94 -9.98 -7.35 12.04
N GLU A 95 -9.74 -6.11 11.60
CA GLU A 95 -9.98 -4.89 12.40
C GLU A 95 -11.28 -4.17 12.00
N LYS A 96 -11.98 -4.67 10.96
CA LYS A 96 -13.16 -4.03 10.34
C LYS A 96 -12.96 -2.54 10.07
N THR A 97 -11.73 -2.17 9.71
CA THR A 97 -11.32 -0.79 9.48
C THR A 97 -11.13 -0.58 7.99
N ILE A 98 -11.67 0.53 7.47
CA ILE A 98 -11.48 0.92 6.08
C ILE A 98 -10.15 1.65 5.95
N ILE A 99 -9.36 1.24 4.96
CA ILE A 99 -8.06 1.83 4.64
C ILE A 99 -8.10 2.44 3.25
N GLY A 100 -7.53 3.63 3.13
CA GLY A 100 -7.20 4.27 1.87
C GLY A 100 -5.74 4.03 1.52
N CYS A 101 -5.46 3.73 0.27
CA CYS A 101 -4.11 3.61 -0.25
C CYS A 101 -4.01 4.40 -1.56
N LEU A 102 -3.16 5.43 -1.56
CA LEU A 102 -2.88 6.20 -2.77
C LEU A 102 -1.80 5.48 -3.59
N VAL A 103 -2.12 5.16 -4.84
CA VAL A 103 -1.20 4.49 -5.76
C VAL A 103 -1.02 5.29 -7.04
N TYR A 104 0.17 5.19 -7.63
CA TYR A 104 0.51 5.85 -8.88
C TYR A 104 0.39 4.91 -10.06
N GLN A 105 0.01 5.45 -11.20
CA GLN A 105 0.09 4.70 -12.44
C GLN A 105 1.55 4.33 -12.75
N GLY A 106 1.87 3.03 -12.70
CA GLY A 106 3.22 2.52 -12.92
C GLY A 106 3.69 2.50 -14.39
N VAL A 107 2.77 2.74 -15.32
CA VAL A 107 3.07 2.79 -16.75
C VAL A 107 3.93 4.03 -17.03
N GLY A 108 5.16 3.84 -17.49
CA GLY A 108 6.12 4.92 -17.74
C GLY A 108 6.89 5.42 -16.51
N THR A 109 6.80 4.72 -15.36
CA THR A 109 7.61 5.04 -14.16
C THR A 109 9.03 4.44 -14.23
N ARG A 110 9.21 3.34 -14.98
CA ARG A 110 10.51 2.65 -15.11
C ARG A 110 11.52 3.37 -16.00
N GLU A 111 11.07 4.16 -16.98
CA GLU A 111 11.97 4.89 -17.88
C GLU A 111 12.81 5.98 -17.18
N TRP A 112 12.42 6.38 -15.96
CA TRP A 112 13.09 7.44 -15.19
C TRP A 112 13.99 6.90 -14.08
N LEU A 113 14.01 5.58 -13.88
CA LEU A 113 14.85 4.87 -12.89
C LEU A 113 16.13 4.28 -13.52
N LEU A 114 16.34 4.49 -14.83
CA LEU A 114 17.51 4.07 -15.60
C LEU A 114 18.29 5.28 -16.11
#